data_AF-A0A3Q2Q1E4-F1
#
_entry.id   AF-A0A3Q2Q1E4-F1
#
_cell.length_a   1.000
_cell.length_b   1.000
_cell.length_c   1.000
_cell.angle_alpha   90.00
_cell.angle_beta   90.00
_cell.angle_gamma   90.00
#
_symmetry.space_group_name_H-M   'P 1'
#
loop_
_entity.id
_entity.type
_entity.pdbx_description
1 polymer ?
#
loop_
_entity_poly.entity_id
_entity_poly.type
_entity_poly.pdbx_seq_one_letter_code
_entity_poly.pdbx_strand_id
1 'polypeptide(L)'
;RLVLTAAISTPVYNIARGGGETPGGTEFCCAIIRPPRDGGIRYRGLTQEQILPVDYEIEYICRGNRVIVGPKVRKCLPNGTWTDMTQPSRCCKSFISSGLSKHIPQVACRERSQISIQK
;
A
#
# COMPACT_ATOMS: atom_id res chain seq x y z
N ARG A 1 -8.64 -21.52 34.44
CA ARG A 1 -7.89 -20.31 34.02
C ARG A 1 -7.04 -20.68 32.80
N LEU A 2 -7.57 -20.50 31.60
CA LEU A 2 -6.81 -20.61 30.34
C LEU A 2 -6.59 -19.18 29.84
N VAL A 3 -5.35 -18.77 29.70
CA VAL A 3 -4.94 -17.56 28.97
C VAL A 3 -3.91 -18.01 27.94
N LEU A 4 -3.96 -17.38 26.76
CA LEU A 4 -3.10 -17.51 25.57
C LEU A 4 -3.76 -18.17 24.37
N THR A 5 -4.90 -17.64 23.92
CA THR A 5 -5.10 -17.55 22.47
C THR A 5 -4.10 -16.51 21.97
N ALA A 6 -3.04 -16.98 21.31
CA ALA A 6 -2.08 -16.16 20.61
C ALA A 6 -2.83 -15.09 19.81
N ALA A 7 -2.48 -13.83 20.06
CA ALA A 7 -2.99 -12.70 19.31
C ALA A 7 -2.77 -13.00 17.83
N ILE A 8 -3.87 -13.22 17.12
CA ILE A 8 -3.86 -13.33 15.67
C ILE A 8 -3.29 -11.98 15.20
N SER A 9 -2.05 -12.03 14.74
CA SER A 9 -1.40 -11.00 13.96
C SER A 9 -2.13 -10.88 12.62
N THR A 10 -3.40 -10.50 12.65
CA THR A 10 -3.99 -9.84 11.49
C THR A 10 -3.32 -8.47 11.47
N PRO A 11 -2.43 -8.15 10.51
CA PRO A 11 -2.16 -6.76 10.25
C PRO A 11 -3.54 -6.14 10.05
N VAL A 12 -3.88 -5.17 10.88
CA VAL A 12 -5.08 -4.38 10.75
C VAL A 12 -4.93 -3.64 9.41
N TYR A 13 -5.25 -4.33 8.32
CA TYR A 13 -5.67 -3.71 7.08
C TYR A 13 -6.85 -2.85 7.53
N ASN A 14 -6.61 -1.55 7.65
CA ASN A 14 -7.65 -0.58 7.94
C ASN A 14 -8.60 -0.59 6.74
N ILE A 15 -9.51 -1.57 6.69
CA ILE A 15 -10.70 -1.49 5.87
C ILE A 15 -11.55 -0.48 6.60
N ALA A 16 -11.36 0.81 6.27
CA ALA A 16 -12.46 1.74 6.41
C ALA A 16 -13.58 1.13 5.55
N ARG A 17 -14.61 0.56 6.20
CA ARG A 17 -15.82 0.09 5.52
C ARG A 17 -16.51 1.31 4.95
N GLY A 18 -16.05 1.77 3.79
CA GLY A 18 -16.76 2.73 2.95
C GLY A 18 -17.79 1.98 2.13
N GLY A 19 -18.85 1.49 2.80
CA GLY A 19 -20.02 0.91 2.15
C GLY A 19 -21.21 1.80 2.47
N GLY A 20 -21.33 2.94 1.77
CA GLY A 20 -22.56 3.71 1.77
C GLY A 20 -23.49 3.12 0.71
N GLU A 21 -24.52 2.40 1.13
CA GLU A 21 -25.59 1.94 0.25
C GLU A 21 -26.50 3.13 -0.08
N THR A 22 -26.41 3.67 -1.29
CA THR A 22 -27.36 4.65 -1.83
C THR A 22 -28.56 3.92 -2.46
N PRO A 23 -29.80 4.37 -2.23
CA PRO A 23 -30.97 3.79 -2.89
C PRO A 23 -31.07 4.34 -4.31
N GLY A 24 -30.56 3.58 -5.29
CA GLY A 24 -30.63 3.97 -6.71
C GLY A 24 -29.57 3.38 -7.65
N GLY A 25 -28.60 2.62 -7.13
CA GLY A 25 -27.58 1.95 -7.94
C GLY A 25 -26.28 1.82 -7.16
N THR A 26 -25.78 0.60 -7.01
CA THR A 26 -24.56 0.29 -6.25
C THR A 26 -23.31 0.77 -7.00
N GLU A 27 -23.00 2.06 -6.94
CA GLU A 27 -21.70 2.55 -7.40
C GLU A 27 -20.66 2.34 -6.29
N PHE A 28 -20.02 1.17 -6.30
CA PHE A 28 -18.96 0.87 -5.36
C PHE A 28 -17.74 1.74 -5.67
N CYS A 29 -17.35 2.54 -4.69
CA CYS A 29 -16.20 3.41 -4.82
C CYS A 29 -15.13 3.01 -3.82
N CYS A 30 -13.88 3.28 -4.17
CA CYS A 30 -12.78 2.87 -3.32
C CYS A 30 -12.53 3.86 -2.18
N ALA A 31 -12.22 3.32 -1.01
CA ALA A 31 -11.82 4.11 0.13
C ALA A 31 -10.46 4.78 -0.10
N ILE A 32 -10.27 5.97 0.48
CA ILE A 32 -8.99 6.69 0.50
C ILE A 32 -7.95 5.82 1.22
N ILE A 33 -6.82 5.58 0.56
CA ILE A 33 -5.71 4.81 1.14
C ILE A 33 -4.77 5.76 1.91
N ARG A 34 -4.28 5.30 3.07
CA ARG A 34 -3.21 5.99 3.81
C ARG A 34 -1.87 5.82 3.11
N PRO A 35 -1.05 6.89 3.00
CA PRO A 35 0.24 6.80 2.35
C PRO A 35 1.20 5.81 3.06
N PRO A 36 2.08 5.14 2.30
CA PRO A 36 3.10 4.27 2.86
C PRO A 36 4.08 5.06 3.74
N ARG A 37 4.69 4.38 4.71
CA ARG A 37 5.77 4.97 5.53
C ARG A 37 6.89 5.44 4.62
N ASP A 38 7.44 6.62 4.91
CA ASP A 38 8.48 7.28 4.10
C ASP A 38 8.05 7.56 2.65
N GLY A 39 6.74 7.66 2.40
CA GLY A 39 6.16 7.93 1.09
C GLY A 39 4.91 8.80 1.14
N GLY A 40 4.23 8.84 0.01
CA GLY A 40 3.00 9.58 -0.26
C GLY A 40 2.16 8.85 -1.30
N ILE A 41 0.96 9.38 -1.56
CA ILE A 41 0.09 8.94 -2.64
C ILE A 41 -0.24 10.15 -3.50
N ARG A 42 -0.11 10.00 -4.81
CA ARG A 42 -0.48 11.00 -5.78
C ARG A 42 -1.86 10.67 -6.33
N TYR A 43 -2.84 11.46 -5.91
CA TYR A 43 -4.18 11.45 -6.47
C TYR A 43 -4.23 12.42 -7.67
N ARG A 44 -4.72 11.97 -8.83
CA ARG A 44 -4.88 12.83 -10.02
C ARG A 44 -6.27 13.46 -10.04
N GLY A 45 -6.34 14.79 -10.12
CA GLY A 45 -7.61 15.49 -10.38
C GLY A 45 -8.67 15.32 -9.29
N LEU A 46 -8.28 15.12 -8.02
CA LEU A 46 -9.24 15.14 -6.92
C LEU A 46 -9.56 16.58 -6.52
N THR A 47 -10.84 16.93 -6.56
CA THR A 47 -11.43 18.04 -5.80
C THR A 47 -11.67 17.58 -4.35
N GLN A 48 -11.71 18.53 -3.42
CA GLN A 48 -11.48 18.34 -1.98
C GLN A 48 -12.45 17.37 -1.26
N GLU A 49 -13.58 17.03 -1.90
CA GLU A 49 -14.56 16.07 -1.41
C GLU A 49 -14.91 15.00 -2.46
N GLN A 50 -14.13 13.93 -2.66
CA GLN A 50 -14.69 12.84 -3.47
C GLN A 50 -14.12 11.44 -3.24
N ILE A 51 -15.05 10.58 -2.87
CA ILE A 51 -15.26 9.20 -3.32
C ILE A 51 -14.50 8.89 -4.64
N LEU A 52 -13.69 7.81 -4.65
CA LEU A 52 -12.83 7.45 -5.78
C LEU A 52 -13.58 6.51 -6.73
N PRO A 53 -13.83 6.92 -8.00
CA PRO A 53 -14.66 6.13 -8.91
C PRO A 53 -13.97 4.83 -9.33
N VAL A 54 -14.76 3.91 -9.87
CA VAL A 54 -14.25 2.70 -10.51
C VAL A 54 -13.25 3.09 -11.61
N ASP A 55 -12.21 2.26 -11.76
CA ASP A 55 -11.07 2.48 -12.65
C ASP A 55 -10.15 3.65 -12.29
N TYR A 56 -10.42 4.38 -11.20
CA TYR A 56 -9.52 5.43 -10.72
C TYR A 56 -8.17 4.87 -10.29
N GLU A 57 -7.09 5.54 -10.67
CA GLU A 57 -5.72 5.11 -10.35
C GLU A 57 -5.02 6.04 -9.36
N ILE A 58 -4.35 5.43 -8.39
CA ILE A 58 -3.42 6.11 -7.49
C ILE A 58 -1.99 5.64 -7.75
N GLU A 59 -1.03 6.53 -7.53
CA GLU A 59 0.39 6.19 -7.59
C GLU A 59 1.06 6.43 -6.23
N TYR A 60 1.76 5.41 -5.73
CA TYR A 60 2.63 5.54 -4.57
C TYR A 60 3.95 6.23 -4.96
N ILE A 61 4.36 7.17 -4.11
CA ILE A 61 5.61 7.91 -4.27
C ILE A 61 6.45 7.72 -3.00
N CYS A 62 7.74 7.47 -3.16
CA CYS A 62 8.68 7.40 -2.05
C CYS A 62 9.42 8.72 -1.86
N ARG A 63 9.69 9.09 -0.60
CA ARG A 63 10.45 10.30 -0.26
C ARG A 63 11.95 10.05 -0.37
N GLY A 64 12.68 11.05 -0.84
CA GLY A 64 14.15 10.99 -0.97
C GLY A 64 14.61 9.94 -1.98
N ASN A 65 15.71 9.25 -1.69
CA ASN A 65 16.33 8.24 -2.55
C ASN A 65 15.79 6.81 -2.34
N ARG A 66 14.55 6.69 -1.90
CA ARG A 66 13.92 5.40 -1.62
C ARG A 66 13.21 4.86 -2.85
N VAL A 67 13.15 3.54 -2.93
CA VAL A 67 12.48 2.82 -4.02
C VAL A 67 11.23 2.13 -3.50
N ILE A 68 10.19 2.07 -4.34
CA ILE A 68 8.97 1.33 -4.01
C ILE A 68 9.19 -0.16 -4.26
N VAL A 69 8.85 -0.99 -3.27
CA VAL A 69 8.80 -2.45 -3.38
C VAL A 69 7.34 -2.87 -3.26
N GLY A 70 6.86 -3.62 -4.24
CA GLY A 70 5.43 -3.96 -4.40
C GLY A 70 4.73 -3.09 -5.46
N PRO A 71 3.39 -3.19 -5.59
CA PRO A 71 2.62 -2.47 -6.59
C PRO A 71 2.79 -0.95 -6.45
N LYS A 72 3.27 -0.28 -7.50
CA LYS A 72 3.44 1.18 -7.51
C LYS A 72 2.13 1.92 -7.78
N VAL A 73 1.31 1.37 -8.66
CA VAL A 73 0.01 1.91 -9.05
C VAL A 73 -1.06 0.96 -8.55
N ARG A 74 -2.16 1.50 -8.04
CA ARG A 74 -3.35 0.73 -7.72
C ARG A 74 -4.55 1.34 -8.40
N LYS A 75 -5.45 0.47 -8.87
CA LYS A 75 -6.66 0.85 -9.58
C LYS A 75 -7.89 0.47 -8.76
N CYS A 76 -8.89 1.34 -8.73
CA CYS A 76 -10.16 1.07 -8.07
C CYS A 76 -10.98 0.08 -8.89
N LEU A 77 -11.49 -0.96 -8.24
CA LEU A 77 -12.27 -2.03 -8.88
C LEU A 77 -13.78 -1.80 -8.65
N PRO A 78 -14.66 -2.38 -9.51
CA PRO A 78 -16.11 -2.31 -9.34
C PRO A 78 -16.66 -2.92 -8.06
N ASN A 79 -15.83 -3.61 -7.27
CA ASN A 79 -16.20 -4.17 -5.96
C ASN A 79 -15.84 -3.23 -4.80
N GLY A 80 -15.40 -2.00 -5.07
CA GLY A 80 -15.01 -1.00 -4.07
C GLY A 80 -13.65 -1.25 -3.42
N THR A 81 -12.85 -2.16 -3.98
CA THR A 81 -11.49 -2.46 -3.51
C THR A 81 -10.43 -2.04 -4.52
N TRP A 82 -9.18 -2.00 -4.08
CA TRP A 82 -8.06 -1.68 -4.95
C TRP A 82 -7.43 -2.95 -5.55
N THR A 83 -6.74 -2.83 -6.67
CA THR A 83 -5.88 -3.91 -7.19
C THR A 83 -4.76 -4.27 -6.21
N ASP A 84 -4.32 -5.53 -6.27
CA ASP A 84 -3.15 -6.06 -5.54
C ASP A 84 -3.19 -5.84 -4.02
N MET A 85 -4.38 -5.90 -3.41
CA MET A 85 -4.57 -5.69 -1.97
C MET A 85 -3.81 -6.68 -1.10
N THR A 86 -3.47 -7.86 -1.63
CA THR A 86 -2.65 -8.88 -0.94
C THR A 86 -1.15 -8.57 -0.95
N GLN A 87 -0.70 -7.64 -1.79
CA GLN A 87 0.71 -7.28 -1.93
C GLN A 87 0.99 -5.92 -1.28
N PRO A 88 1.81 -5.85 -0.22
CA PRO A 88 2.11 -4.58 0.45
C PRO A 88 3.10 -3.74 -0.37
N SER A 89 2.78 -2.46 -0.53
CA SER A 89 3.68 -1.46 -1.14
C SER A 89 4.49 -0.73 -0.07
N ARG A 90 5.82 -0.76 -0.16
CA ARG A 90 6.73 -0.21 0.87
C ARG A 90 7.85 0.63 0.24
N CYS A 91 8.19 1.75 0.87
CA CYS A 91 9.32 2.57 0.49
C CYS A 91 10.59 2.12 1.21
N CYS A 92 11.51 1.53 0.46
CA CYS A 92 12.70 0.88 0.98
C CYS A 92 13.96 1.64 0.56
N LYS A 93 15.00 1.59 1.40
CA LYS A 93 16.28 2.24 1.06
C LYS A 93 17.02 1.34 0.08
N SER A 94 17.49 1.92 -1.02
CA SER A 94 18.43 1.28 -1.93
C SER A 94 19.85 1.58 -1.46
N PHE A 95 20.68 0.55 -1.35
CA PHE A 95 22.10 0.68 -1.04
C PHE A 95 22.91 -0.07 -2.09
N ILE A 96 24.03 0.53 -2.51
CA ILE A 96 25.02 -0.15 -3.33
C ILE A 96 25.94 -0.90 -2.37
N SER A 97 25.88 -2.24 -2.35
CA SER A 97 26.91 -2.99 -1.64
C SER A 97 28.19 -2.97 -2.47
N SER A 98 29.25 -2.33 -1.96
CA SER A 98 30.57 -2.28 -2.60
C SER A 98 31.37 -3.59 -2.48
N GLY A 99 30.80 -4.64 -1.87
CA GLY A 99 31.49 -5.89 -1.51
C GLY A 99 31.37 -7.05 -2.50
N LEU A 100 30.72 -6.87 -3.65
CA LEU A 100 30.64 -7.89 -4.70
C LEU A 100 31.06 -7.25 -6.02
N SER A 101 31.82 -7.98 -6.85
CA SER A 101 32.38 -7.57 -8.15
C SER A 101 31.34 -7.07 -9.18
N LYS A 102 30.09 -6.87 -8.79
CA LYS A 102 28.99 -6.28 -9.57
C LYS A 102 28.27 -5.29 -8.65
N HIS A 103 28.10 -4.05 -9.09
CA HIS A 103 27.21 -3.07 -8.42
C HIS A 103 25.77 -3.59 -8.46
N ILE A 104 25.39 -4.42 -7.49
CA ILE A 104 24.01 -4.92 -7.36
C ILE A 104 23.28 -3.98 -6.41
N PRO A 105 22.23 -3.27 -6.86
CA PRO A 105 21.40 -2.46 -5.98
C PRO A 105 20.66 -3.38 -5.00
N GLN A 106 21.01 -3.32 -3.72
CA GLN A 106 20.30 -4.05 -2.66
C GLN A 106 19.24 -3.16 -2.03
N VAL A 107 18.07 -3.73 -1.75
CA VAL A 107 16.94 -2.99 -1.18
C VAL A 107 16.64 -3.49 0.22
N ALA A 108 16.66 -2.58 1.20
CA ALA A 108 16.36 -2.88 2.60
C ALA A 108 15.03 -2.25 3.02
N CYS A 109 14.05 -3.10 3.31
CA CYS A 109 12.75 -2.71 3.87
C CYS A 109 12.75 -2.97 5.38
N ARG A 110 12.46 -1.93 6.20
CA ARG A 110 12.28 -2.11 7.64
C ARG A 110 10.83 -2.49 7.91
N GLU A 111 10.54 -3.78 7.99
CA GLU A 111 9.28 -4.26 8.55
C GLU A 111 9.37 -4.16 10.08
N ARG A 112 8.24 -3.93 10.77
CA ARG A 112 8.25 -3.77 12.23
C ARG A 112 8.79 -5.01 12.97
N SER A 113 9.02 -6.14 12.28
CA SER A 113 9.63 -7.34 12.88
C SER A 113 10.51 -8.21 11.98
N GLN A 114 10.70 -7.94 10.67
CA GLN A 114 11.56 -8.77 9.80
C GLN A 114 12.30 -7.93 8.75
N ILE A 115 13.61 -8.11 8.63
CA ILE A 115 14.41 -7.54 7.55
C ILE A 115 14.30 -8.52 6.38
N SER A 116 13.54 -8.16 5.35
CA SER A 116 13.53 -8.90 4.08
C SER A 116 14.61 -8.33 3.16
N ILE A 117 15.73 -9.05 3.04
CA ILE A 117 16.74 -8.79 1.99
C ILE A 117 16.26 -9.56 0.76
N GLN A 118 15.85 -8.85 -0.30
CA GLN A 118 15.65 -9.47 -1.61
C GLN A 118 17.03 -9.49 -2.30
N LYS A 119 17.50 -10.69 -2.64
CA LYS A 119 18.85 -10.96 -3.18
C LYS A 119 18.83 -10.98 -4.70
#